data_AF-A0A958FCF2-F1
#
_entry.id   AF-A0A958FCF2-F1
#
_cell.length_a   1.000
_cell.length_b   1.000
_cell.length_c   1.000
_cell.angle_alpha   90.00
_cell.angle_beta   90.00
_cell.angle_gamma   90.00
#
_symmetry.space_group_name_H-M   'P 1'
#
loop_
_entity.id
_entity.type
_entity.pdbx_description
1 polymer ?
#
loop_
_entity_poly.entity_id
_entity_poly.type
_entity_poly.pdbx_seq_one_letter_code
_entity_poly.pdbx_strand_id
1 'polypeptide(L)'
;MAASPAGLSQGFNAYDSFRDSPNRYQGWRGGLSAGLILGTVGGFYIFTRPIYYDEKSVPFHFSRHPDGHLTFFENDRRGLDKFGHIFSTSLFAQNIYFLSRWSGFSNKTASYLGAGLGIAIMTGMEVHDGLYERWGFSVGDFLANIVGGVFPVAQQNIPFLRHFDYKLSYHFTASQTNDDTIEDYE
;
A
#
# COMPACT_ATOMS: atom_id res chain seq x y z
N MET A 1 21.24 22.74 14.91
CA MET A 1 20.89 21.33 14.63
C MET A 1 19.40 21.32 14.30
N ALA A 2 19.03 21.10 13.03
CA ALA A 2 17.62 21.00 12.66
C ALA A 2 17.10 19.64 13.13
N ALA A 3 15.99 19.64 13.87
CA ALA A 3 15.34 18.42 14.35
C ALA A 3 14.96 17.53 13.16
N SER A 4 15.32 16.25 13.22
CA SER A 4 14.86 15.26 12.25
C SER A 4 13.33 15.22 12.26
N PRO A 5 12.64 15.44 11.12
CA PRO A 5 11.18 15.45 11.10
C PRO A 5 10.67 14.04 11.42
N ALA A 6 9.66 13.94 12.29
CA ALA A 6 9.00 12.68 12.61
C ALA A 6 7.91 12.37 11.56
N GLY A 7 8.03 11.24 10.84
CA GLY A 7 7.10 10.82 9.78
C GLY A 7 7.76 9.89 8.76
N LEU A 8 7.07 9.57 7.65
CA LEU A 8 7.69 8.91 6.49
C LEU A 8 8.69 9.84 5.78
N SER A 9 8.92 11.03 6.30
CA SER A 9 10.09 11.88 6.07
C SER A 9 11.45 11.15 6.21
N GLN A 10 11.53 10.05 6.95
CA GLN A 10 12.70 9.16 6.91
C GLN A 10 12.92 8.59 5.51
N GLY A 11 11.83 8.37 4.77
CA GLY A 11 11.86 8.03 3.37
C GLY A 11 12.61 9.08 2.56
N PHE A 12 12.38 10.38 2.77
CA PHE A 12 13.13 11.46 2.10
C PHE A 12 14.61 11.49 2.49
N ASN A 13 14.96 11.25 3.77
CA ASN A 13 16.36 11.11 4.19
C ASN A 13 17.04 9.86 3.57
N ALA A 14 16.28 8.78 3.38
CA ALA A 14 16.73 7.61 2.64
C ALA A 14 16.86 7.91 1.13
N TYR A 15 15.94 8.68 0.54
CA TYR A 15 16.02 9.18 -0.84
C TYR A 15 17.31 9.98 -1.05
N ASP A 16 17.63 10.91 -0.15
CA ASP A 16 18.82 11.75 -0.23
C ASP A 16 20.10 10.94 -0.03
N SER A 17 20.11 9.98 0.89
CA SER A 17 21.27 9.09 1.09
C SER A 17 21.49 8.10 -0.07
N PHE A 18 20.45 7.75 -0.81
CA PHE A 18 20.59 6.99 -2.06
C PHE A 18 20.82 7.88 -3.28
N ARG A 19 20.50 9.17 -3.26
CA ARG A 19 20.56 10.07 -4.44
C ARG A 19 21.92 10.06 -5.13
N ASP A 20 23.00 10.02 -4.35
CA ASP A 20 24.38 10.06 -4.85
C ASP A 20 25.06 8.69 -4.88
N SER A 21 24.33 7.60 -4.60
CA SER A 21 24.88 6.25 -4.65
C SER A 21 25.19 5.84 -6.09
N PRO A 22 26.41 5.34 -6.39
CA PRO A 22 26.76 4.91 -7.74
C PRO A 22 25.84 3.76 -8.17
N ASN A 23 25.14 3.94 -9.30
CA ASN A 23 24.20 2.98 -9.87
C ASN A 23 24.95 1.75 -10.42
N ARG A 24 25.33 0.83 -9.53
CA ARG A 24 25.95 -0.44 -9.90
C ARG A 24 25.13 -1.58 -9.29
N TYR A 25 24.33 -2.22 -10.15
CA TYR A 25 23.49 -3.33 -9.73
C TYR A 25 24.32 -4.46 -9.10
N GLN A 26 23.86 -4.97 -7.96
CA GLN A 26 24.47 -6.07 -7.24
C GLN A 26 23.47 -7.21 -7.10
N GLY A 27 23.71 -8.32 -7.81
CA GLY A 27 22.76 -9.44 -7.89
C GLY A 27 22.35 -10.02 -6.53
N TRP A 28 23.28 -10.11 -5.57
CA TRP A 28 22.97 -10.62 -4.22
C TRP A 28 22.02 -9.68 -3.44
N ARG A 29 22.18 -8.36 -3.60
CA ARG A 29 21.26 -7.37 -3.01
C ARG A 29 19.90 -7.41 -3.67
N GLY A 30 19.87 -7.58 -4.99
CA GLY A 30 18.64 -7.81 -5.75
C GLY A 30 17.91 -9.06 -5.27
N GLY A 31 18.63 -10.17 -5.11
CA GLY A 31 18.08 -11.42 -4.59
C GLY A 31 17.52 -11.29 -3.18
N LEU A 32 18.26 -10.68 -2.25
CA LEU A 32 17.78 -10.43 -0.89
C LEU A 32 16.57 -9.49 -0.86
N SER A 33 16.59 -8.43 -1.68
CA SER A 33 15.47 -7.49 -1.81
C SER A 33 14.20 -8.19 -2.29
N ALA A 34 14.30 -8.99 -3.35
CA ALA A 34 13.18 -9.77 -3.85
C ALA A 34 12.68 -10.77 -2.80
N GLY A 35 13.58 -11.46 -2.11
CA GLY A 35 13.24 -12.38 -1.02
C GLY A 35 12.50 -11.70 0.14
N LEU A 36 12.92 -10.50 0.55
CA LEU A 36 12.24 -9.71 1.57
C LEU A 36 10.84 -9.29 1.12
N ILE A 37 10.70 -8.77 -0.10
CA ILE A 37 9.39 -8.36 -0.65
C ILE A 37 8.43 -9.55 -0.70
N LEU A 38 8.86 -10.67 -1.29
CA LEU A 38 8.04 -11.88 -1.40
C LEU A 38 7.73 -12.48 -0.03
N GLY A 39 8.69 -12.46 0.90
CA GLY A 39 8.51 -12.91 2.27
C GLY A 39 7.49 -12.07 3.03
N THR A 40 7.50 -10.75 2.87
CA THR A 40 6.51 -9.84 3.46
C THR A 40 5.12 -10.09 2.90
N VAL A 41 4.97 -10.17 1.57
CA VAL A 41 3.66 -10.41 0.93
C VAL A 41 3.12 -11.79 1.29
N GLY A 42 3.95 -12.84 1.19
CA GLY A 42 3.55 -14.20 1.55
C GLY A 42 3.26 -14.37 3.03
N GLY A 43 4.07 -13.75 3.90
CA GLY A 43 3.83 -13.73 5.34
C GLY A 43 2.55 -13.01 5.73
N PHE A 44 2.28 -11.86 5.10
CA PHE A 44 1.02 -11.14 5.27
C PHE A 44 -0.17 -12.00 4.86
N TYR A 45 -0.13 -12.61 3.66
CA TYR A 45 -1.20 -13.51 3.19
C TYR A 45 -1.44 -14.68 4.16
N ILE A 46 -0.38 -15.34 4.64
CA ILE A 46 -0.50 -16.44 5.60
C ILE A 46 -1.15 -15.96 6.91
N PHE A 47 -0.79 -14.76 7.36
CA PHE A 47 -1.31 -14.17 8.58
C PHE A 47 -2.78 -13.75 8.46
N THR A 48 -3.16 -13.12 7.34
CA THR A 48 -4.51 -12.58 7.13
C THR A 48 -5.52 -13.65 6.73
N ARG A 49 -5.09 -14.73 6.07
CA ARG A 49 -5.95 -15.82 5.62
C ARG A 49 -6.92 -16.37 6.69
N PRO A 50 -6.48 -16.78 7.89
CA PRO A 50 -7.40 -17.29 8.91
C PRO A 50 -8.26 -16.20 9.58
N ILE A 51 -7.96 -14.91 9.36
CA ILE A 51 -8.66 -13.79 9.98
C ILE A 51 -9.77 -13.27 9.07
N TYR A 52 -9.45 -13.06 7.79
CA TYR A 52 -10.34 -12.41 6.84
C TYR A 52 -10.95 -13.38 5.82
N TYR A 53 -10.30 -14.50 5.52
CA TYR A 53 -10.68 -15.39 4.40
C TYR A 53 -11.08 -16.80 4.85
N ASP A 54 -11.50 -16.96 6.10
CA ASP A 54 -12.09 -18.22 6.62
C ASP A 54 -13.58 -18.31 6.27
N GLU A 55 -13.88 -18.27 4.97
CA GLU A 55 -15.25 -18.22 4.46
C GLU A 55 -15.39 -18.87 3.08
N LYS A 56 -16.60 -18.82 2.51
CA LYS A 56 -16.91 -19.44 1.23
C LYS A 56 -16.36 -18.63 0.06
N SER A 57 -15.52 -19.28 -0.74
CA SER A 57 -15.09 -18.74 -2.03
C SER A 57 -16.20 -18.84 -3.09
N VAL A 58 -16.28 -17.83 -3.95
CA VAL A 58 -17.28 -17.69 -5.03
C VAL A 58 -16.60 -17.29 -6.35
N PRO A 59 -17.27 -17.43 -7.51
CA PRO A 59 -16.76 -16.87 -8.76
C PRO A 59 -16.52 -15.36 -8.64
N PHE A 60 -15.50 -14.87 -9.34
CA PHE A 60 -15.09 -13.46 -9.26
C PHE A 60 -16.26 -12.49 -9.40
N HIS A 61 -16.38 -11.56 -8.45
CA HIS A 61 -17.34 -10.47 -8.51
C HIS A 61 -16.77 -9.16 -7.97
N PHE A 62 -17.46 -8.08 -8.33
CA PHE A 62 -17.21 -6.76 -7.80
C PHE A 62 -17.95 -6.57 -6.48
N SER A 63 -17.40 -5.75 -5.59
CA SER A 63 -18.15 -5.21 -4.46
C SER A 63 -19.34 -4.41 -5.00
N ARG A 64 -20.47 -4.51 -4.31
CA ARG A 64 -21.69 -3.78 -4.65
C ARG A 64 -22.26 -3.21 -3.38
N HIS A 65 -22.76 -1.98 -3.49
CA HIS A 65 -23.49 -1.36 -2.40
C HIS A 65 -24.80 -2.15 -2.14
N PRO A 66 -25.42 -2.04 -0.94
CA PRO A 66 -26.67 -2.74 -0.63
C PRO A 66 -27.83 -2.45 -1.61
N ASP A 67 -27.76 -1.35 -2.36
CA ASP A 67 -28.73 -0.99 -3.40
C ASP A 67 -28.46 -1.63 -4.79
N GLY A 68 -27.36 -2.39 -4.92
CA GLY A 68 -26.99 -3.14 -6.12
C GLY A 68 -26.11 -2.38 -7.12
N HIS A 69 -25.74 -1.13 -6.86
CA HIS A 69 -24.87 -0.34 -7.76
C HIS A 69 -23.37 -0.60 -7.51
N LEU A 70 -22.56 -0.41 -8.57
CA LEU A 70 -21.09 -0.36 -8.47
C LEU A 70 -20.68 0.98 -7.87
N THR A 71 -19.87 0.92 -6.83
CA THR A 71 -19.41 2.07 -6.07
C THR A 71 -17.94 2.34 -6.32
N PHE A 72 -17.66 3.56 -6.76
CA PHE A 72 -16.29 4.02 -7.05
C PHE A 72 -15.72 4.84 -5.91
N PHE A 73 -16.59 5.52 -5.16
CA PHE A 73 -16.26 6.38 -4.03
C PHE A 73 -17.26 6.08 -2.93
N GLU A 74 -17.21 4.86 -2.41
CA GLU A 74 -17.88 4.56 -1.15
C GLU A 74 -17.22 5.39 -0.06
N ASN A 75 -18.05 6.16 0.63
CA ASN A 75 -17.66 6.90 1.83
C ASN A 75 -18.22 6.21 3.08
N ASP A 76 -18.56 4.93 2.93
CA ASP A 76 -18.91 4.06 4.03
C ASP A 76 -17.76 4.13 5.05
N ARG A 77 -18.16 4.23 6.31
CA ARG A 77 -17.24 4.32 7.45
C ARG A 77 -16.16 5.42 7.28
N ARG A 78 -16.52 6.52 6.59
CA ARG A 78 -15.75 7.76 6.38
C ARG A 78 -14.53 7.59 5.45
N GLY A 79 -14.51 6.57 4.60
CA GLY A 79 -13.44 6.33 3.64
C GLY A 79 -12.12 5.89 4.30
N LEU A 80 -12.18 5.34 5.51
CA LEU A 80 -11.01 4.87 6.23
C LEU A 80 -10.32 3.74 5.49
N ASP A 81 -11.08 2.81 4.92
CA ASP A 81 -10.60 1.71 4.09
C ASP A 81 -9.78 2.24 2.90
N LYS A 82 -10.36 3.19 2.14
CA LYS A 82 -9.72 3.84 0.98
C LYS A 82 -8.44 4.57 1.39
N PHE A 83 -8.43 5.22 2.55
CA PHE A 83 -7.21 5.81 3.11
C PHE A 83 -6.16 4.74 3.47
N GLY A 84 -6.60 3.61 4.03
CA GLY A 84 -5.78 2.42 4.28
C GLY A 84 -5.12 1.90 3.01
N HIS A 85 -5.87 1.84 1.90
CA HIS A 85 -5.37 1.47 0.57
C HIS A 85 -4.32 2.45 0.04
N ILE A 86 -4.59 3.77 0.09
CA ILE A 86 -3.62 4.81 -0.29
C ILE A 86 -2.34 4.67 0.54
N PHE A 87 -2.49 4.61 1.87
CA PHE A 87 -1.37 4.56 2.80
C PHE A 87 -0.52 3.30 2.63
N SER A 88 -1.15 2.14 2.59
CA SER A 88 -0.48 0.85 2.46
C SER A 88 0.22 0.72 1.12
N THR A 89 -0.41 1.17 0.03
CA THR A 89 0.23 1.17 -1.29
C THR A 89 1.41 2.14 -1.35
N SER A 90 1.29 3.32 -0.75
CA SER A 90 2.41 4.27 -0.58
C SER A 90 3.57 3.66 0.22
N LEU A 91 3.29 2.87 1.25
CA LEU A 91 4.31 2.17 2.03
C LEU A 91 5.00 1.09 1.20
N PHE A 92 4.26 0.23 0.50
CA PHE A 92 4.86 -0.77 -0.38
C PHE A 92 5.72 -0.12 -1.47
N ALA A 93 5.20 0.92 -2.13
CA ALA A 93 5.92 1.60 -3.19
C ALA A 93 7.25 2.20 -2.71
N GLN A 94 7.25 2.83 -1.53
CA GLN A 94 8.47 3.39 -0.94
C GLN A 94 9.47 2.31 -0.51
N ASN A 95 9.03 1.24 0.15
CA ASN A 95 9.93 0.16 0.58
C ASN A 95 10.56 -0.55 -0.62
N ILE A 96 9.78 -0.83 -1.66
CA ILE A 96 10.28 -1.44 -2.89
C ILE A 96 11.24 -0.48 -3.61
N TYR A 97 10.95 0.82 -3.62
CA TYR A 97 11.89 1.84 -4.09
C TYR A 97 13.23 1.76 -3.34
N PHE A 98 13.21 1.74 -2.00
CA PHE A 98 14.45 1.69 -1.20
C PHE A 98 15.25 0.42 -1.45
N LEU A 99 14.60 -0.73 -1.48
CA LEU A 99 15.24 -2.02 -1.80
C LEU A 99 15.81 -2.04 -3.22
N SER A 100 15.12 -1.43 -4.17
CA SER A 100 15.60 -1.27 -5.55
C SER A 100 16.83 -0.35 -5.61
N ARG A 101 16.83 0.78 -4.90
CA ARG A 101 18.01 1.66 -4.79
C ARG A 101 19.18 0.96 -4.13
N TRP A 102 18.93 0.23 -3.03
CA TRP A 102 19.95 -0.53 -2.34
C TRP A 102 20.59 -1.61 -3.22
N SER A 103 19.78 -2.22 -4.09
CA SER A 103 20.20 -3.18 -5.10
C SER A 103 21.01 -2.56 -6.24
N GLY A 104 21.03 -1.23 -6.37
CA GLY A 104 21.81 -0.48 -7.36
C GLY A 104 21.04 -0.09 -8.63
N PHE A 105 19.72 -0.24 -8.66
CA PHE A 105 18.88 0.28 -9.75
C PHE A 105 18.84 1.80 -9.72
N SER A 106 18.86 2.47 -10.88
CA SER A 106 18.75 3.93 -10.98
C SER A 106 17.52 4.49 -10.25
N ASN A 107 17.54 5.77 -9.84
CA ASN A 107 16.39 6.42 -9.21
C ASN A 107 15.11 6.23 -10.03
N LYS A 108 15.14 6.56 -11.33
CA LYS A 108 13.99 6.42 -12.23
C LYS A 108 13.45 5.00 -12.26
N THR A 109 14.33 3.99 -12.37
CA THR A 109 13.94 2.59 -12.37
C THR A 109 13.33 2.17 -11.03
N ALA A 110 13.97 2.52 -9.91
CA ALA A 110 13.50 2.22 -8.57
C ALA A 110 12.13 2.85 -8.30
N SER A 111 11.89 4.08 -8.76
CA SER A 111 10.62 4.80 -8.56
C SER A 111 9.47 4.11 -9.29
N TYR A 112 9.68 3.69 -10.54
CA TYR A 112 8.65 2.97 -11.29
C TYR A 112 8.47 1.53 -10.81
N LEU A 113 9.53 0.84 -10.39
CA LEU A 113 9.41 -0.47 -9.75
C LEU A 113 8.62 -0.37 -8.45
N GLY A 114 8.91 0.63 -7.63
CA GLY A 114 8.17 0.92 -6.41
C GLY A 114 6.68 1.11 -6.67
N ALA A 115 6.33 2.09 -7.50
CA ALA A 115 4.93 2.37 -7.84
C ALA A 115 4.22 1.16 -8.46
N GLY A 116 4.82 0.54 -9.48
CA GLY A 116 4.21 -0.56 -10.21
C GLY A 116 4.00 -1.80 -9.35
N LEU A 117 5.01 -2.22 -8.57
CA LEU A 117 4.89 -3.39 -7.72
C LEU A 117 4.01 -3.11 -6.49
N GLY A 118 4.04 -1.91 -5.91
CA GLY A 118 3.13 -1.54 -4.83
C GLY A 118 1.66 -1.63 -5.27
N ILE A 119 1.33 -1.04 -6.43
CA ILE A 119 -0.01 -1.13 -7.03
C ILE A 119 -0.37 -2.58 -7.33
N ALA A 120 0.54 -3.36 -7.92
CA ALA A 120 0.28 -4.76 -8.27
C ALA A 120 0.01 -5.63 -7.05
N ILE A 121 0.75 -5.44 -5.95
CA ILE A 121 0.54 -6.18 -4.69
C ILE A 121 -0.85 -5.89 -4.14
N MET A 122 -1.21 -4.61 -4.02
CA MET A 122 -2.49 -4.22 -3.42
C MET A 122 -3.68 -4.54 -4.35
N THR A 123 -3.51 -4.37 -5.66
CA THR A 123 -4.52 -4.85 -6.65
C THR A 123 -4.69 -6.36 -6.59
N GLY A 124 -3.62 -7.12 -6.31
CA GLY A 124 -3.70 -8.55 -6.09
C GLY A 124 -4.58 -8.93 -4.90
N MET A 125 -4.61 -8.09 -3.85
CA MET A 125 -5.53 -8.24 -2.72
C MET A 125 -6.97 -7.99 -3.16
N GLU A 126 -7.27 -6.91 -3.90
CA GLU A 126 -8.63 -6.67 -4.44
C GLU A 126 -9.14 -7.83 -5.31
N VAL A 127 -8.24 -8.40 -6.11
CA VAL A 127 -8.57 -9.57 -6.94
C VAL A 127 -8.88 -10.77 -6.06
N HIS A 128 -8.17 -10.93 -4.95
CA HIS A 128 -8.42 -11.97 -3.97
C HIS A 128 -9.77 -11.75 -3.27
N ASP A 129 -10.09 -10.53 -2.88
CA ASP A 129 -11.37 -10.14 -2.28
C ASP A 129 -12.54 -10.46 -3.20
N GLY A 130 -12.38 -10.23 -4.51
CA GLY A 130 -13.36 -10.62 -5.52
C GLY A 130 -13.71 -12.11 -5.58
N LEU A 131 -12.96 -13.00 -4.91
CA LEU A 131 -13.16 -14.45 -4.90
C LEU A 131 -13.89 -14.96 -3.66
N TYR A 132 -14.41 -14.09 -2.78
CA TYR A 132 -15.05 -14.49 -1.52
C TYR A 132 -16.42 -13.82 -1.33
N GLU A 133 -17.36 -14.55 -0.72
CA GLU A 133 -18.80 -14.19 -0.68
C GLU A 133 -19.10 -12.91 0.10
N ARG A 134 -18.38 -12.66 1.20
CA ARG A 134 -18.50 -11.45 2.03
C ARG A 134 -17.78 -10.26 1.41
N TRP A 135 -16.66 -10.52 0.73
CA TRP A 135 -15.80 -9.48 0.14
C TRP A 135 -16.18 -9.22 -1.32
N GLY A 136 -15.40 -8.41 -2.04
CA GLY A 136 -15.58 -8.22 -3.47
C GLY A 136 -14.47 -7.36 -4.06
N PHE A 137 -14.25 -7.41 -5.39
CA PHE A 137 -13.30 -6.48 -6.00
C PHE A 137 -13.88 -5.06 -5.96
N SER A 138 -13.22 -4.17 -5.24
CA SER A 138 -13.64 -2.78 -5.13
C SER A 138 -12.89 -1.91 -6.14
N VAL A 139 -13.64 -1.21 -6.99
CA VAL A 139 -13.05 -0.26 -7.93
C VAL A 139 -12.52 0.97 -7.18
N GLY A 140 -13.18 1.37 -6.10
CA GLY A 140 -12.70 2.46 -5.23
C GLY A 140 -11.36 2.14 -4.60
N ASP A 141 -11.17 0.92 -4.12
CA ASP A 141 -9.92 0.50 -3.47
C ASP A 141 -8.81 0.28 -4.48
N PHE A 142 -9.13 -0.25 -5.66
CA PHE A 142 -8.20 -0.25 -6.78
C PHE A 142 -7.72 1.16 -7.17
N LEU A 143 -8.62 2.15 -7.23
CA LEU A 143 -8.25 3.55 -7.50
C LEU A 143 -7.42 4.15 -6.37
N ALA A 144 -7.77 3.87 -5.11
CA ALA A 144 -6.99 4.25 -3.94
C ALA A 144 -5.58 3.66 -3.98
N ASN A 145 -5.45 2.40 -4.40
CA ASN A 145 -4.17 1.74 -4.62
C ASN A 145 -3.34 2.47 -5.69
N ILE A 146 -3.93 2.83 -6.83
CA ILE A 146 -3.26 3.63 -7.87
C ILE A 146 -2.75 4.95 -7.30
N VAL A 147 -3.60 5.69 -6.58
CA VAL A 147 -3.23 6.98 -5.96
C VAL A 147 -2.06 6.77 -4.99
N GLY A 148 -2.15 5.77 -4.11
CA GLY A 148 -1.10 5.45 -3.15
C GLY A 148 0.23 5.07 -3.79
N GLY A 149 0.23 4.34 -4.92
CA GLY A 149 1.46 3.98 -5.63
C GLY A 149 2.09 5.12 -6.42
N VAL A 150 1.27 5.99 -7.02
CA VAL A 150 1.74 7.14 -7.80
C VAL A 150 2.23 8.28 -6.90
N PHE A 151 1.64 8.45 -5.71
CA PHE A 151 1.93 9.57 -4.83
C PHE A 151 3.44 9.73 -4.50
N PRO A 152 4.20 8.69 -4.09
CA PRO A 152 5.64 8.80 -3.87
C PRO A 152 6.44 9.22 -5.13
N VAL A 153 6.01 8.79 -6.32
CA VAL A 153 6.64 9.22 -7.58
C VAL A 153 6.34 10.69 -7.85
N ALA A 154 5.12 11.14 -7.59
CA ALA A 154 4.73 12.54 -7.72
C ALA A 154 5.54 13.43 -6.77
N GLN A 155 5.76 12.99 -5.52
CA GLN A 155 6.60 13.71 -4.54
C GLN A 155 8.06 13.91 -5.00
N GLN A 156 8.62 12.97 -5.78
CA GLN A 156 9.96 13.14 -6.34
C GLN A 156 10.01 14.26 -7.39
N ASN A 157 8.96 14.39 -8.21
CA ASN A 157 8.95 15.27 -9.37
C ASN A 157 8.32 16.65 -9.08
N ILE A 158 7.46 16.75 -8.08
CA ILE A 158 6.70 17.96 -7.74
C ILE A 158 7.10 18.41 -6.33
N PRO A 159 7.95 19.46 -6.18
CA PRO A 159 8.48 19.89 -4.88
C PRO A 159 7.40 20.23 -3.84
N PHE A 160 6.25 20.78 -4.28
CA PHE A 160 5.13 21.08 -3.40
C PHE A 160 4.60 19.84 -2.66
N LEU A 161 4.55 18.69 -3.32
CA LEU A 161 4.00 17.46 -2.74
C LEU A 161 4.89 16.87 -1.63
N ARG A 162 6.14 17.29 -1.51
CA ARG A 162 7.06 16.86 -0.44
C ARG A 162 6.69 17.40 0.94
N HIS A 163 5.79 18.39 1.00
CA HIS A 163 5.29 18.93 2.27
C HIS A 163 4.14 18.08 2.85
N PHE A 164 3.64 17.10 2.11
CA PHE A 164 2.55 16.23 2.55
C PHE A 164 3.13 14.89 2.95
N ASP A 165 2.81 14.44 4.16
CA ASP A 165 3.26 13.16 4.70
C ASP A 165 2.12 12.50 5.46
N TYR A 166 2.12 11.17 5.50
CA TYR A 166 1.13 10.39 6.23
C TYR A 166 1.57 10.23 7.68
N LYS A 167 0.65 10.44 8.61
CA LYS A 167 0.83 10.13 10.02
C LYS A 167 -0.39 9.36 10.52
N LEU A 168 -0.17 8.09 10.85
CA LEU A 168 -1.19 7.24 11.46
C LEU A 168 -0.97 7.19 12.98
N SER A 169 -2.06 7.35 13.73
CA SER A 169 -2.08 7.15 15.18
C SER A 169 -3.39 6.48 15.56
N TYR A 170 -3.36 5.50 16.44
CA TYR A 170 -4.54 4.86 16.98
C TYR A 170 -4.62 5.12 18.49
N HIS A 171 -5.83 5.23 19.02
CA HIS A 171 -6.08 5.32 20.46
C HIS A 171 -6.89 4.10 20.89
N PHE A 172 -6.33 3.29 21.77
CA PHE A 172 -7.03 2.10 22.26
C PHE A 172 -8.11 2.51 23.26
N THR A 173 -9.36 2.17 22.95
CA THR A 173 -10.49 2.37 23.87
C THR A 173 -11.04 0.99 24.24
N ALA A 174 -11.09 0.67 25.53
CA ALA A 174 -11.51 -0.65 26.02
C ALA A 174 -13.01 -0.96 25.86
N SER A 175 -13.81 0.01 25.39
CA SER A 175 -15.23 -0.17 25.12
C SER A 175 -15.41 -0.82 23.75
N GLN A 176 -15.95 -2.05 23.71
CA GLN A 176 -16.51 -2.59 22.48
C GLN A 176 -17.73 -1.76 22.09
N THR A 177 -17.55 -0.86 21.13
CA THR A 177 -18.66 -0.38 20.31
C THR A 177 -18.83 -1.38 19.17
N ASN A 178 -20.07 -1.77 18.83
CA ASN A 178 -20.38 -2.52 17.60
C ASN A 178 -20.11 -1.59 16.40
N ASP A 179 -18.84 -1.33 16.13
CA ASP A 179 -18.42 -0.29 15.22
C ASP A 179 -17.48 -0.89 14.19
N ASP A 180 -18.06 -1.32 13.08
CA ASP A 180 -17.37 -1.96 11.96
C ASP A 180 -16.52 -0.97 11.14
N THR A 181 -16.12 0.16 11.74
CA THR A 181 -15.52 1.37 11.10
C THR A 181 -14.26 1.18 10.25
N ILE A 182 -13.68 -0.02 10.20
CA ILE A 182 -12.39 -0.28 9.57
C ILE A 182 -12.52 -0.93 8.19
N GLU A 183 -13.52 -1.77 7.97
CA GLU A 183 -13.76 -2.46 6.69
C GLU A 183 -14.97 -1.81 5.98
N ASP A 184 -15.32 -2.15 4.74
CA ASP A 184 -16.53 -1.62 4.07
C ASP A 184 -17.66 -2.65 3.90
N TYR A 185 -17.46 -3.84 4.44
CA TYR A 185 -18.37 -4.98 4.30
C TYR A 185 -19.20 -5.18 5.56
N GLU A 186 -20.46 -5.61 5.42
CA GLU A 186 -21.37 -6.01 6.51
C GLU A 186 -21.48 -7.54 6.62
#